data_AF-X1F4N2-F1
#
_entry.id   AF-X1F4N2-F1
#
_cell.length_a   1.000
_cell.length_b   1.000
_cell.length_c   1.000
_cell.angle_alpha   90.00
_cell.angle_beta   90.00
_cell.angle_gamma   90.00
#
_symmetry.space_group_name_H-M   'P 1'
#
loop_
_entity.id
_entity.type
_entity.pdbx_description
1 polymer ?
#
loop_
_entity_poly.entity_id
_entity_poly.type
_entity_poly.pdbx_seq_one_letter_code
_entity_poly.pdbx_strand_id
1 'polypeptide(L)'
;KQSPNSSFYKTISAFANTKDGMILLGVEKNRLTDVSLNEMPQVILEKLELMTDGKLRNGAFLLFGKNPQKYFTNLCVRIGRLKTETTIIDDKWAKGNLFEQFEQTLTILKQHISVRYEIKGIEREDIWDYPIPALREAMLNALIHRDYFNIANFITIKVYDDHIWFFNPGGLPEGITVEQLKRPHQSYLRNPLIAKVFRNYALDKPK
;
A
#
# COMPACT_ATOMS: atom_id res chain seq x y z
N LYS A 1 -11.65 -8.70 19.94
CA LYS A 1 -10.74 -9.57 19.16
C LYS A 1 -11.58 -10.54 18.36
N GLN A 2 -11.70 -10.36 17.05
CA GLN A 2 -12.38 -11.36 16.22
C GLN A 2 -11.39 -12.50 15.98
N SER A 3 -11.80 -13.73 16.25
CA SER A 3 -11.01 -14.89 15.87
C SER A 3 -10.95 -14.97 14.33
N PRO A 4 -9.78 -15.24 13.74
CA PRO A 4 -9.68 -15.41 12.30
C PRO A 4 -10.69 -16.44 11.79
N ASN A 5 -11.36 -16.12 10.69
CA ASN A 5 -12.36 -16.99 10.06
C ASN A 5 -11.86 -17.54 8.72
N SER A 6 -12.58 -18.51 8.14
CA SER A 6 -12.22 -19.12 6.86
C SER A 6 -11.97 -18.09 5.76
N SER A 7 -12.73 -16.99 5.73
CA SER A 7 -12.55 -15.95 4.72
C SER A 7 -11.23 -15.19 4.87
N PHE A 8 -10.77 -14.93 6.09
CA PHE A 8 -9.48 -14.27 6.36
C PHE A 8 -8.32 -15.14 5.85
N TYR A 9 -8.36 -16.44 6.17
CA TYR A 9 -7.35 -17.39 5.70
C TYR A 9 -7.39 -17.58 4.18
N LYS A 10 -8.56 -17.53 3.55
CA LYS A 10 -8.68 -17.51 2.09
C LYS A 10 -8.00 -16.29 1.47
N THR A 11 -8.10 -15.10 2.07
CA THR A 11 -7.40 -13.91 1.58
C THR A 11 -5.89 -14.08 1.64
N ILE A 12 -5.37 -14.67 2.73
CA ILE A 12 -3.93 -14.96 2.87
C ILE A 12 -3.49 -15.99 1.82
N SER A 13 -4.21 -17.10 1.66
CA SER A 13 -3.90 -18.11 0.65
C SER A 13 -3.99 -17.54 -0.77
N ALA A 14 -5.02 -16.73 -1.07
CA ALA A 14 -5.15 -16.08 -2.36
C ALA A 14 -3.98 -15.13 -2.62
N PHE A 15 -3.60 -14.32 -1.63
CA PHE A 15 -2.44 -13.44 -1.72
C PHE A 15 -1.17 -14.25 -2.02
N ALA A 16 -0.88 -15.28 -1.22
CA ALA A 16 0.27 -16.16 -1.40
C ALA A 16 0.30 -16.88 -2.77
N ASN A 17 -0.87 -17.09 -3.38
CA ASN A 17 -1.01 -17.80 -4.66
C ASN A 17 -1.09 -16.88 -5.90
N THR A 18 -1.09 -15.55 -5.73
CA THR A 18 -1.16 -14.61 -6.87
C THR A 18 0.21 -14.35 -7.48
N LYS A 19 0.29 -14.04 -8.79
CA LYS A 19 1.53 -13.64 -9.49
C LYS A 19 2.20 -12.41 -8.84
N ASP A 20 1.41 -11.52 -8.24
CA ASP A 20 1.85 -10.33 -7.50
C ASP A 20 2.10 -10.59 -6.00
N GLY A 21 1.82 -11.79 -5.51
CA GLY A 21 2.10 -12.27 -4.16
C GLY A 21 2.94 -13.56 -4.15
N MET A 22 3.57 -13.88 -5.29
CA MET A 22 4.30 -15.13 -5.54
C MET A 22 5.56 -15.26 -4.68
N ILE A 23 6.09 -14.16 -4.16
CA ILE A 23 7.29 -14.13 -3.34
C ILE A 23 7.03 -13.34 -2.07
N LEU A 24 6.10 -13.79 -1.22
CA LEU A 24 6.34 -13.54 0.20
C LEU A 24 7.62 -14.25 0.67
N LEU A 25 8.12 -15.23 -0.11
CA LEU A 25 9.13 -16.21 0.27
C LEU A 25 9.94 -16.58 -0.98
N GLY A 26 11.20 -16.13 -1.02
CA GLY A 26 12.08 -16.05 -2.19
C GLY A 26 12.06 -17.22 -3.18
N VAL A 27 11.83 -16.93 -4.45
CA VAL A 27 12.63 -17.50 -5.55
C VAL A 27 12.96 -16.39 -6.54
N GLU A 28 13.76 -15.40 -6.13
CA GLU A 28 14.78 -14.85 -7.03
C GLU A 28 15.87 -14.14 -6.21
N LYS A 29 17.08 -14.70 -6.27
CA LYS A 29 18.34 -14.23 -5.65
C LYS A 29 18.43 -14.30 -4.11
N ASN A 30 18.49 -15.54 -3.63
CA ASN A 30 19.41 -15.98 -2.57
C ASN A 30 19.31 -15.38 -1.16
N ARG A 31 18.14 -14.91 -0.70
CA ARG A 31 17.91 -14.63 0.73
C ARG A 31 16.48 -14.99 1.20
N LEU A 32 16.45 -15.94 2.14
CA LEU A 32 15.38 -16.36 3.07
C LEU A 32 14.27 -17.30 2.54
N THR A 33 14.54 -18.59 2.75
CA THR A 33 13.65 -19.70 3.16
C THR A 33 12.27 -19.79 2.52
N ASP A 34 12.23 -20.55 1.43
CA ASP A 34 11.35 -21.71 1.24
C ASP A 34 10.10 -21.69 2.11
N VAL A 35 9.05 -21.04 1.62
CA VAL A 35 7.73 -21.51 2.02
C VAL A 35 6.93 -21.79 0.80
N SER A 36 6.62 -23.07 0.74
CA SER A 36 5.83 -23.68 -0.29
C SER A 36 4.46 -23.01 -0.30
N LEU A 37 3.91 -22.84 -1.50
CA LEU A 37 2.52 -22.49 -1.78
C LEU A 37 1.49 -23.43 -1.08
N ASN A 38 1.98 -24.49 -0.43
CA ASN A 38 1.24 -25.47 0.34
C ASN A 38 1.23 -25.24 1.87
N GLU A 39 1.88 -24.18 2.37
CA GLU A 39 1.88 -23.94 3.82
C GLU A 39 0.55 -23.41 4.34
N MET A 40 0.20 -23.83 5.56
CA MET A 40 -0.98 -23.32 6.23
C MET A 40 -0.85 -21.81 6.47
N PRO A 41 -1.91 -21.01 6.27
CA PRO A 41 -1.90 -19.56 6.46
C PRO A 41 -1.34 -19.08 7.81
N GLN A 42 -1.51 -19.87 8.86
CA GLN A 42 -0.96 -19.61 10.19
C GLN A 42 0.58 -19.58 10.18
N VAL A 43 1.22 -20.52 9.49
CA VAL A 43 2.68 -20.58 9.36
C VAL A 43 3.20 -19.35 8.62
N ILE A 44 2.51 -18.93 7.56
CA ILE A 44 2.83 -17.69 6.81
C ILE A 44 2.74 -16.48 7.75
N LEU A 45 1.67 -16.38 8.52
CA LEU A 45 1.49 -15.27 9.47
C LEU A 45 2.55 -15.24 10.57
N GLU A 46 2.98 -16.40 11.07
CA GLU A 46 4.06 -16.51 12.06
C GLU A 46 5.42 -16.09 11.45
N LYS A 47 5.75 -16.56 10.24
CA LYS A 47 6.97 -16.16 9.51
C LYS A 47 7.02 -14.65 9.22
N LEU A 48 5.86 -14.05 8.97
CA LEU A 48 5.72 -12.60 8.79
C LEU A 48 5.61 -11.83 10.11
N GLU A 49 5.66 -12.52 11.25
CA GLU A 49 5.47 -11.95 12.60
C GLU A 49 4.12 -11.24 12.78
N LEU A 50 3.15 -11.58 11.94
CA LEU A 50 1.77 -11.12 11.99
C LEU A 50 0.89 -11.98 12.92
N MET A 51 1.43 -13.09 13.41
CA MET A 51 0.87 -13.91 14.49
C MET A 51 1.96 -14.20 15.54
N THR A 52 1.57 -14.24 16.82
CA THR A 52 2.44 -14.61 17.94
C THR A 52 1.60 -15.31 19.00
N ASP A 53 2.04 -16.47 19.49
CA ASP A 53 1.31 -17.31 20.46
C ASP A 53 -0.15 -17.59 20.04
N GLY A 54 -0.35 -17.91 18.75
CA GLY A 54 -1.67 -18.15 18.15
C GLY A 54 -2.57 -16.91 18.06
N LYS A 55 -2.08 -15.71 18.40
CA LYS A 55 -2.84 -14.45 18.36
C LYS A 55 -2.38 -13.59 17.19
N LEU A 56 -3.34 -13.08 16.43
CA LEU A 56 -3.08 -12.13 15.35
C LEU A 56 -2.66 -10.76 15.89
N ARG A 57 -1.72 -10.13 15.20
CA ARG A 57 -1.36 -8.71 15.37
C ARG A 57 -2.24 -7.83 14.48
N ASN A 58 -2.38 -6.55 14.84
CA ASN A 58 -3.19 -5.58 14.08
C ASN A 58 -2.79 -5.52 12.61
N GLY A 59 -1.49 -5.59 12.29
CA GLY A 59 -0.99 -5.62 10.92
C GLY A 59 -1.62 -6.73 10.06
N ALA A 60 -1.86 -7.92 10.65
CA ALA A 60 -2.50 -9.03 9.95
C ALA A 60 -3.91 -8.67 9.50
N PHE A 61 -4.65 -7.98 10.37
CA PHE A 61 -6.01 -7.55 10.09
C PHE A 61 -6.06 -6.41 9.08
N LEU A 62 -5.13 -5.46 9.14
CA LEU A 62 -5.03 -4.36 8.17
C LEU A 62 -4.66 -4.90 6.77
N LEU A 63 -3.72 -5.84 6.68
CA LEU A 63 -3.20 -6.39 5.44
C LEU A 63 -4.14 -7.42 4.78
N PHE A 64 -4.81 -8.27 5.58
CA PHE A 64 -5.57 -9.41 5.04
C PHE A 64 -7.03 -9.48 5.50
N GLY A 65 -7.50 -8.51 6.30
CA GLY A 65 -8.89 -8.43 6.72
C GLY A 65 -9.81 -8.18 5.53
N LYS A 66 -10.96 -8.88 5.47
CA LYS A 66 -11.95 -8.68 4.39
C LYS A 66 -12.66 -7.32 4.45
N ASN A 67 -12.94 -6.84 5.66
CA ASN A 67 -13.62 -5.56 5.88
C ASN A 67 -13.03 -4.89 7.13
N PRO A 68 -11.79 -4.41 7.05
CA PRO A 68 -11.11 -3.88 8.22
C PRO A 68 -11.71 -2.55 8.71
N GLN A 69 -12.51 -1.90 7.88
CA GLN A 69 -13.28 -0.69 8.21
C GLN A 69 -14.28 -0.91 9.34
N LYS A 70 -14.73 -2.15 9.59
CA LYS A 70 -15.61 -2.46 10.74
C LYS A 70 -14.96 -2.12 12.09
N TYR A 71 -13.63 -2.14 12.17
CA TYR A 71 -12.89 -1.86 13.41
C TYR A 71 -12.04 -0.60 13.31
N PHE A 72 -11.63 -0.24 12.10
CA PHE A 72 -10.89 0.98 11.80
C PHE A 72 -11.70 1.80 10.81
N THR A 73 -12.68 2.56 11.29
CA THR A 73 -13.68 3.27 10.45
C THR A 73 -13.05 4.14 9.36
N ASN A 74 -11.89 4.73 9.65
CA ASN A 74 -11.19 5.63 8.73
C ASN A 74 -10.18 4.92 7.84
N LEU A 75 -10.11 3.59 7.86
CA LEU A 75 -9.17 2.81 7.06
C LEU A 75 -9.58 2.81 5.59
N CYS A 76 -9.38 3.95 4.95
CA CYS A 76 -9.62 4.19 3.55
C CYS A 76 -8.66 5.27 3.06
N VAL A 77 -8.65 5.42 1.75
CA VAL A 77 -7.97 6.51 1.05
C VAL A 77 -9.03 7.27 0.26
N ARG A 78 -9.09 8.58 0.42
CA ARG A 78 -9.91 9.47 -0.41
C ARG A 78 -9.03 10.03 -1.52
N ILE A 79 -9.50 9.96 -2.76
CA ILE A 79 -8.79 10.45 -3.94
C ILE A 79 -9.72 11.41 -4.68
N GLY A 80 -9.42 12.70 -4.62
CA GLY A 80 -10.16 13.73 -5.33
C GLY A 80 -9.39 14.24 -6.55
N ARG A 81 -10.08 14.43 -7.68
CA ARG A 81 -9.62 15.25 -8.80
C ARG A 81 -10.19 16.64 -8.65
N LEU A 82 -9.33 17.66 -8.55
CA LEU A 82 -9.74 19.03 -8.28
C LEU A 82 -9.19 19.98 -9.35
N LYS A 83 -10.00 20.96 -9.75
CA LYS A 83 -9.52 22.10 -10.54
C LYS A 83 -8.98 23.21 -9.63
N THR A 84 -9.62 23.40 -8.49
CA THR A 84 -9.26 24.33 -7.40
C THR A 84 -9.65 23.68 -6.07
N GLU A 85 -9.22 24.24 -4.93
CA GLU A 85 -9.60 23.74 -3.59
C GLU A 85 -11.11 23.59 -3.39
N THR A 86 -11.91 24.41 -4.09
CA THR A 86 -13.38 24.41 -3.98
C THR A 86 -14.08 23.71 -5.15
N THR A 87 -13.37 23.40 -6.23
CA THR A 87 -13.95 22.80 -7.45
C THR A 87 -13.48 21.36 -7.59
N ILE A 88 -14.31 20.44 -7.11
CA ILE A 88 -14.08 18.99 -7.18
C ILE A 88 -14.71 18.44 -8.46
N ILE A 89 -13.90 17.80 -9.30
CA ILE A 89 -14.30 17.18 -10.56
C ILE A 89 -14.74 15.73 -10.34
N ASP A 90 -13.99 14.99 -9.51
CA ASP A 90 -14.26 13.58 -9.17
C ASP A 90 -13.80 13.34 -7.72
N ASP A 91 -14.48 12.43 -7.01
CA ASP A 91 -14.15 12.06 -5.63
C ASP A 91 -14.41 10.57 -5.43
N LYS A 92 -13.32 9.81 -5.27
CA LYS A 92 -13.34 8.36 -5.16
C LYS A 92 -12.70 7.90 -3.87
N TRP A 93 -13.09 6.70 -3.44
CA TRP A 93 -12.60 6.10 -2.20
C TRP A 93 -12.01 4.73 -2.48
N ALA A 94 -10.76 4.52 -2.08
CA ALA A 94 -10.17 3.20 -1.99
C ALA A 94 -10.44 2.60 -0.61
N LYS A 95 -11.03 1.40 -0.58
CA LYS A 95 -11.45 0.68 0.64
C LYS A 95 -11.00 -0.78 0.58
N GLY A 96 -11.23 -1.52 1.66
CA GLY A 96 -10.75 -2.89 1.85
C GLY A 96 -9.46 -2.95 2.67
N ASN A 97 -8.72 -4.04 2.57
CA ASN A 97 -7.40 -4.16 3.17
C ASN A 97 -6.36 -3.25 2.50
N LEU A 98 -5.15 -3.21 3.05
CA LEU A 98 -4.11 -2.31 2.56
C LEU A 98 -3.67 -2.61 1.11
N PHE A 99 -3.71 -3.86 0.66
CA PHE A 99 -3.39 -4.19 -0.73
C PHE A 99 -4.47 -3.71 -1.69
N GLU A 100 -5.74 -3.94 -1.32
CA GLU A 100 -6.88 -3.43 -2.07
C GLU A 100 -6.85 -1.91 -2.17
N GLN A 101 -6.53 -1.23 -1.06
CA GLN A 101 -6.38 0.22 -1.04
C GLN A 101 -5.21 0.68 -1.92
N PHE A 102 -4.08 -0.01 -1.91
CA PHE A 102 -2.92 0.29 -2.75
C PHE A 102 -3.27 0.21 -4.24
N GLU A 103 -3.80 -0.92 -4.70
CA GLU A 103 -4.12 -1.16 -6.11
C GLU A 103 -5.27 -0.28 -6.63
N GLN A 104 -6.32 -0.10 -5.82
CA GLN A 104 -7.43 0.80 -6.16
C GLN A 104 -6.92 2.25 -6.28
N THR A 105 -6.07 2.70 -5.35
CA THR A 105 -5.52 4.05 -5.39
C THR A 105 -4.70 4.30 -6.66
N LEU A 106 -3.81 3.37 -7.02
CA LEU A 106 -3.03 3.51 -8.26
C LEU A 106 -3.90 3.49 -9.51
N THR A 107 -4.94 2.63 -9.52
CA THR A 107 -5.91 2.59 -10.62
C THR A 107 -6.64 3.91 -10.75
N ILE A 108 -7.09 4.50 -9.65
CA ILE A 108 -7.79 5.79 -9.64
C ILE A 108 -6.84 6.92 -10.07
N LEU A 109 -5.61 6.95 -9.56
CA LEU A 109 -4.63 7.96 -9.94
C LEU A 109 -4.35 7.95 -11.45
N LYS A 110 -4.20 6.76 -12.05
CA LYS A 110 -4.06 6.61 -13.51
C LYS A 110 -5.25 7.15 -14.32
N GLN A 111 -6.45 7.16 -13.74
CA GLN A 111 -7.64 7.75 -14.39
C GLN A 111 -7.65 9.29 -14.31
N HIS A 112 -6.86 9.87 -13.40
CA HIS A 112 -6.89 11.30 -13.10
C HIS A 112 -5.66 12.07 -13.61
N ILE A 113 -4.59 11.37 -13.99
CA ILE A 113 -3.40 11.93 -14.64
C ILE A 113 -3.48 11.74 -16.15
N SER A 114 -2.92 12.67 -16.91
CA SER A 114 -2.89 12.54 -18.36
C SER A 114 -1.80 11.55 -18.80
N VAL A 115 -2.05 10.93 -19.94
CA VAL A 115 -1.11 10.10 -20.67
C VAL A 115 -1.06 10.59 -22.11
N ARG A 116 0.14 10.87 -22.61
CA ARG A 116 0.38 11.05 -24.04
C ARG A 116 1.01 9.78 -24.59
N TYR A 117 0.89 9.55 -25.89
CA TYR A 117 1.58 8.46 -26.55
C TYR A 117 2.56 9.01 -27.57
N GLU A 118 3.75 8.43 -27.61
CA GLU A 118 4.74 8.66 -28.66
C GLU A 118 4.92 7.36 -29.46
N ILE A 119 4.96 7.47 -30.78
CA ILE A 119 5.22 6.32 -31.66
C ILE A 119 6.69 6.34 -32.02
N LYS A 120 7.45 5.34 -31.56
CA LYS A 120 8.85 5.14 -31.91
C LYS A 120 8.96 3.91 -32.79
N GLY A 121 8.95 4.12 -34.11
CA GLY A 121 8.91 3.02 -35.08
C GLY A 121 7.55 2.32 -35.11
N ILE A 122 7.50 1.07 -34.65
CA ILE A 122 6.27 0.24 -34.62
C ILE A 122 5.67 0.19 -33.20
N GLU A 123 6.44 0.58 -32.17
CA GLU A 123 6.01 0.49 -30.78
C GLU A 123 5.39 1.82 -30.30
N ARG A 124 4.25 1.67 -29.62
CA ARG A 124 3.58 2.76 -28.90
C ARG A 124 4.11 2.81 -27.48
N GLU A 125 4.65 3.95 -27.09
CA GLU A 125 5.10 4.21 -25.71
C GLU A 125 4.12 5.18 -25.03
N ASP A 126 3.53 4.75 -23.91
CA ASP A 126 2.67 5.60 -23.08
C ASP A 126 3.51 6.41 -22.10
N ILE A 127 3.46 7.74 -22.21
CA ILE A 127 4.19 8.68 -21.36
C ILE A 127 3.21 9.40 -20.45
N TRP A 128 3.27 9.04 -19.17
CA TRP A 128 2.44 9.60 -18.11
C TRP A 128 2.99 10.95 -17.64
N ASP A 129 2.11 11.88 -17.26
CA ASP A 129 2.51 13.18 -16.68
C ASP A 129 3.34 13.01 -15.40
N TYR A 130 3.10 11.92 -14.67
CA TYR A 130 3.85 11.53 -13.48
C TYR A 130 4.42 10.12 -13.65
N PRO A 131 5.70 9.88 -13.25
CA PRO A 131 6.25 8.53 -13.24
C PRO A 131 5.41 7.62 -12.34
N ILE A 132 4.84 6.56 -12.93
CA ILE A 132 4.08 5.55 -12.17
C ILE A 132 4.88 4.98 -10.99
N PRO A 133 6.21 4.74 -11.08
CA PRO A 133 7.00 4.31 -9.93
C PRO A 133 7.01 5.30 -8.77
N ALA A 134 6.98 6.60 -9.05
CA ALA A 134 6.92 7.64 -8.01
C ALA A 134 5.56 7.62 -7.29
N LEU A 135 4.46 7.42 -8.02
CA LEU A 135 3.12 7.28 -7.43
C LEU A 135 3.00 6.02 -6.57
N ARG A 136 3.61 4.91 -7.01
CA ARG A 136 3.71 3.67 -6.24
C ARG A 136 4.43 3.91 -4.91
N GLU A 137 5.60 4.53 -4.96
CA GLU A 137 6.41 4.81 -3.77
C GLU A 137 5.70 5.79 -2.82
N ALA A 138 5.10 6.87 -3.34
CA ALA A 138 4.31 7.81 -2.54
C ALA A 138 3.17 7.12 -1.81
N MET A 139 2.45 6.21 -2.49
CA MET A 139 1.36 5.47 -1.90
C MET A 139 1.83 4.42 -0.88
N LEU A 140 2.94 3.72 -1.14
CA LEU A 140 3.57 2.82 -0.15
C LEU A 140 3.96 3.59 1.11
N ASN A 141 4.60 4.74 0.96
CA ASN A 141 4.99 5.58 2.09
C ASN A 141 3.78 6.07 2.88
N ALA A 142 2.68 6.43 2.20
CA ALA A 142 1.44 6.77 2.87
C ALA A 142 0.93 5.61 3.74
N LEU A 143 0.84 4.38 3.20
CA LEU A 143 0.39 3.21 3.96
C LEU A 143 1.33 2.82 5.11
N ILE A 144 2.64 2.89 4.90
CA ILE A 144 3.66 2.45 5.86
C ILE A 144 3.79 3.44 7.01
N HIS A 145 3.71 4.75 6.74
CA HIS A 145 3.93 5.78 7.76
C HIS A 145 2.63 6.31 8.38
N ARG A 146 1.48 5.77 7.98
CA ARG A 146 0.17 6.14 8.53
C ARG A 146 0.08 5.85 10.03
N ASP A 147 -0.47 6.80 10.77
CA ASP A 147 -0.96 6.57 12.12
C ASP A 147 -2.34 5.88 12.08
N TYR A 148 -2.34 4.56 12.28
CA TYR A 148 -3.56 3.73 12.29
C TYR A 148 -4.39 3.89 13.57
N PHE A 149 -3.90 4.60 14.59
CA PHE A 149 -4.67 4.93 15.79
C PHE A 149 -5.42 6.26 15.63
N ASN A 150 -5.13 7.05 14.58
CA ASN A 150 -5.87 8.25 14.27
C ASN A 150 -7.25 7.92 13.67
N ILE A 151 -8.29 8.07 14.49
CA ILE A 151 -9.70 7.82 14.09
C ILE A 151 -10.40 9.06 13.52
N ALA A 152 -9.70 10.19 13.38
CA ALA A 152 -10.28 11.43 12.85
C ALA A 152 -9.99 11.63 11.37
N ASN A 153 -8.88 11.07 10.87
CA ASN A 153 -8.39 11.33 9.51
C ASN A 153 -8.18 10.06 8.69
N PHE A 154 -8.22 10.22 7.37
CA PHE A 154 -7.88 9.22 6.37
C PHE A 154 -6.77 9.75 5.46
N ILE A 155 -6.12 8.86 4.72
CA ILE A 155 -5.18 9.29 3.67
C ILE A 155 -6.01 10.05 2.63
N THR A 156 -5.58 11.25 2.30
CA THR A 156 -6.25 12.09 1.30
C THR A 156 -5.26 12.39 0.19
N ILE A 157 -5.64 12.10 -1.04
CA ILE A 157 -4.87 12.40 -2.23
C ILE A 157 -5.69 13.37 -3.06
N LYS A 158 -5.10 14.50 -3.42
CA LYS A 158 -5.70 15.51 -4.29
C LYS A 158 -4.89 15.60 -5.57
N VAL A 159 -5.54 15.39 -6.71
CA VAL A 159 -4.94 15.52 -8.03
C VAL A 159 -5.36 16.85 -8.63
N TYR A 160 -4.39 17.73 -8.87
CA TYR A 160 -4.57 18.99 -9.59
C TYR A 160 -3.98 18.86 -11.00
N ASP A 161 -4.09 19.93 -11.78
CA ASP A 161 -3.54 19.96 -13.14
C ASP A 161 -2.01 19.97 -13.14
N ASP A 162 -1.39 20.54 -12.10
CA ASP A 162 0.03 20.84 -12.02
C ASP A 162 0.77 20.06 -10.91
N HIS A 163 0.04 19.47 -9.96
CA HIS A 163 0.63 18.67 -8.88
C HIS A 163 -0.34 17.63 -8.32
N ILE A 164 0.22 16.67 -7.58
CA ILE A 164 -0.54 15.73 -6.75
C ILE A 164 -0.13 15.95 -5.30
N TRP A 165 -1.12 16.22 -4.44
CA TRP A 165 -0.91 16.43 -3.02
C TRP A 165 -1.32 15.18 -2.22
N PHE A 166 -0.38 14.63 -1.47
CA PHE A 166 -0.60 13.50 -0.58
C PHE A 166 -0.65 13.98 0.87
N PHE A 167 -1.72 13.66 1.55
CA PHE A 167 -1.86 13.82 2.99
C PHE A 167 -2.02 12.47 3.66
N ASN A 168 -1.20 12.24 4.68
CA ASN A 168 -1.20 11.02 5.46
C ASN A 168 -1.46 11.35 6.94
N PRO A 169 -2.41 10.67 7.61
CA PRO A 169 -2.58 10.81 9.04
C PRO A 169 -1.29 10.47 9.79
N GLY A 170 -0.83 11.40 10.62
CA GLY A 170 0.41 11.28 11.38
C GLY A 170 1.37 12.41 11.08
N GLY A 171 2.28 12.66 12.01
CA GLY A 171 3.39 13.59 11.84
C GLY A 171 4.67 12.87 11.44
N LEU A 172 5.73 13.67 11.26
CA LEU A 172 7.09 13.15 11.17
C LEU A 172 7.42 12.29 12.41
N PRO A 173 8.20 11.21 12.25
CA PRO A 173 8.76 10.50 13.39
C PRO A 173 9.50 11.48 14.31
N GLU A 174 9.46 11.20 15.62
CA GLU A 174 10.14 12.04 16.61
C GLU A 174 11.62 12.17 16.27
N GLY A 175 12.12 13.41 16.25
CA GLY A 175 13.51 13.71 15.89
C GLY A 175 13.80 13.84 14.39
N ILE A 176 12.81 13.66 13.50
CA ILE A 176 12.96 13.94 12.06
C ILE A 176 12.40 15.32 11.71
N THR A 177 13.21 16.15 11.06
CA THR A 177 12.80 17.46 10.50
C THR A 177 12.59 17.40 9.00
N VAL A 178 11.88 18.38 8.44
CA VAL A 178 11.64 18.51 7.00
C VAL A 178 12.96 18.66 6.23
N GLU A 179 13.96 19.32 6.80
CA GLU A 179 15.28 19.51 6.19
C GLU A 179 16.04 18.18 6.06
N GLN A 180 15.88 17.27 7.03
CA GLN A 180 16.49 15.95 6.99
C GLN A 180 15.87 15.07 5.90
N LEU A 181 14.57 15.22 5.61
CA LEU A 181 13.91 14.52 4.51
C LEU A 181 14.45 14.88 3.12
N LYS A 182 15.07 16.07 2.97
CA LYS A 182 15.69 16.50 1.71
C LYS A 182 17.07 15.88 1.47
N ARG A 183 17.60 15.10 2.42
CA ARG A 183 18.91 14.45 2.36
C ARG A 183 18.75 12.95 2.60
N PRO A 184 19.75 12.12 2.25
CA PRO A 184 19.77 10.74 2.70
C PRO A 184 19.66 10.68 4.23
N HIS A 185 18.63 10.01 4.74
CA HIS A 185 18.38 9.85 6.16
C HIS A 185 18.03 8.41 6.49
N GLN A 186 18.13 8.04 7.76
CA GLN A 186 17.65 6.74 8.22
C GLN A 186 16.12 6.71 8.12
N SER A 187 15.57 5.67 7.50
CA SER A 187 14.12 5.50 7.40
C SER A 187 13.57 4.97 8.74
N TYR A 188 12.85 5.82 9.47
CA TYR A 188 12.11 5.44 10.67
C TYR A 188 10.69 5.02 10.31
N LEU A 189 10.47 3.71 10.23
CA LEU A 189 9.20 3.10 9.83
C LEU A 189 8.22 3.11 11.01
N ARG A 190 7.10 3.84 10.89
CA ARG A 190 6.03 3.85 11.91
C ARG A 190 5.39 2.47 12.06
N ASN A 191 5.24 1.74 10.95
CA ASN A 191 4.66 0.39 10.94
C ASN A 191 5.64 -0.62 10.31
N PRO A 192 6.66 -1.10 11.04
CA PRO A 192 7.69 -1.99 10.49
C PRO A 192 7.14 -3.31 9.90
N LEU A 193 6.11 -3.89 10.52
CA LEU A 193 5.49 -5.13 10.01
C LEU A 193 4.77 -4.91 8.68
N ILE A 194 4.07 -3.78 8.53
CA ILE A 194 3.42 -3.40 7.28
C ILE A 194 4.49 -3.16 6.20
N ALA A 195 5.55 -2.43 6.55
CA ALA A 195 6.69 -2.20 5.65
C ALA A 195 7.37 -3.50 5.22
N LYS A 196 7.58 -4.46 6.14
CA LYS A 196 8.17 -5.77 5.85
C LYS A 196 7.37 -6.50 4.77
N VAL A 197 6.05 -6.54 4.92
CA VAL A 197 5.15 -7.18 3.95
C VAL A 197 5.14 -6.44 2.61
N PHE A 198 5.03 -5.11 2.62
CA PHE A 198 5.01 -4.32 1.38
C PHE A 198 6.36 -4.26 0.66
N ARG A 199 7.49 -4.37 1.36
CA ARG A 199 8.81 -4.49 0.74
C ARG A 199 8.88 -5.73 -0.14
N ASN A 200 8.36 -6.86 0.34
CA ASN A 200 8.29 -8.09 -0.44
C ASN A 200 7.35 -7.91 -1.63
N TYR A 201 6.21 -7.22 -1.44
CA TYR A 201 5.27 -6.91 -2.52
C TYR A 201 5.81 -5.97 -3.61
N ALA A 202 6.62 -4.97 -3.23
CA ALA A 202 7.11 -3.93 -4.15
C ALA A 202 8.29 -4.38 -5.02
N LEU A 203 9.07 -5.38 -4.58
CA LEU A 203 10.21 -5.91 -5.32
C LEU A 203 9.81 -6.76 -6.55
N ASP A 204 8.58 -7.27 -6.59
CA ASP A 204 8.09 -8.17 -7.65
C ASP A 204 7.43 -7.46 -8.84
N LYS A 205 7.21 -6.13 -8.76
CA LYS A 205 6.60 -5.37 -9.86
C LYS A 205 7.70 -4.67 -10.66
N PRO A 206 7.70 -4.75 -12.01
CA PRO A 206 8.70 -4.06 -12.82
C PRO A 206 8.65 -2.55 -12.51
N LYS A 207 9.84 -1.98 -12.35
CA LYS A 207 10.04 -0.53 -12.19
C LYS A 207 9.66 0.21 -13.47
#